data_AF-A0A849NGT9-F1
#
_entry.id   AF-A0A849NGT9-F1
#
_cell.length_a   1.000
_cell.length_b   1.000
_cell.length_c   1.000
_cell.angle_alpha   90.00
_cell.angle_beta   90.00
_cell.angle_gamma   90.00
#
_symmetry.space_group_name_H-M   'P 1'
#
loop_
_entity.id
_entity.type
_entity.pdbx_description
1 polymer ?
#
loop_
_entity_poly.entity_id
_entity_poly.type
_entity_poly.pdbx_seq_one_letter_code
_entity_poly.pdbx_strand_id
1 'polypeptide(L)'
;MTALKSNNRTKIDFGKVNEPAGANLPPSLTADNLFEFNLSMLDRFDPEKILYSIKEASEILNLSDDFVGARVRNGKIQATKLGDRHMINKLTLAQIMTKGV
;
A
#
# COMPACT_ATOMS: atom_id res chain seq x y z
N MET A 1 35.39 -51.32 -22.51
CA MET A 1 35.32 -49.89 -22.10
C MET A 1 33.85 -49.53 -21.98
N THR A 2 33.38 -49.40 -20.74
CA THR A 2 31.97 -49.43 -20.36
C THR A 2 31.36 -48.02 -20.43
N ALA A 3 30.31 -47.86 -21.24
CA ALA A 3 29.64 -46.57 -21.44
C ALA A 3 28.84 -46.17 -20.18
N LEU A 4 29.14 -45.00 -19.62
CA LEU A 4 28.35 -44.37 -18.56
C LEU A 4 26.98 -43.98 -19.11
N LYS A 5 25.93 -44.64 -18.60
CA LYS A 5 24.53 -44.23 -18.80
C LYS A 5 24.32 -42.88 -18.11
N SER A 6 24.01 -41.85 -18.90
CA SER A 6 23.58 -40.55 -18.38
C SER A 6 22.22 -40.70 -17.70
N ASN A 7 22.18 -40.39 -16.40
CA ASN A 7 20.94 -40.34 -15.63
C ASN A 7 20.09 -39.17 -16.13
N ASN A 8 18.97 -39.49 -16.77
CA ASN A 8 17.91 -38.54 -17.13
C ASN A 8 17.39 -37.89 -15.84
N ARG A 9 17.89 -36.69 -15.54
CA ARG A 9 17.31 -35.81 -14.53
C ARG A 9 15.87 -35.53 -14.97
N THR A 10 14.94 -35.99 -14.14
CA THR A 10 13.51 -35.71 -14.19
C THR A 10 13.32 -34.24 -14.50
N LYS A 11 12.70 -33.93 -15.65
CA LYS A 11 12.13 -32.62 -15.89
C LYS A 11 11.17 -32.36 -14.74
N ILE A 12 11.48 -31.37 -13.91
CA ILE A 12 10.52 -30.85 -12.94
C ILE A 12 9.54 -30.07 -13.80
N ASP A 13 8.40 -30.69 -14.11
CA ASP A 13 7.25 -29.98 -14.65
C ASP A 13 6.80 -29.00 -13.56
N PHE A 14 7.25 -27.75 -13.68
CA PHE A 14 6.58 -26.64 -13.03
C PHE A 14 5.21 -26.58 -13.69
N GLY A 15 4.25 -27.31 -13.11
CA GLY A 15 2.87 -27.31 -13.56
C GLY A 15 2.43 -25.90 -13.90
N LYS A 16 1.61 -25.76 -14.95
CA LYS A 16 1.08 -24.47 -15.42
C LYS A 16 0.86 -23.58 -14.21
N VAL A 17 1.52 -22.41 -14.21
CA VAL A 17 1.25 -21.36 -13.25
C VAL A 17 -0.26 -21.22 -13.27
N ASN A 18 -0.92 -21.67 -12.20
CA ASN A 18 -2.26 -21.21 -11.95
C ASN A 18 -2.05 -19.72 -11.77
N GLU A 19 -2.32 -18.95 -12.83
CA GLU A 19 -2.57 -17.53 -12.71
C GLU A 19 -3.38 -17.38 -11.44
N PRO A 20 -2.94 -16.55 -10.47
CA PRO A 20 -3.57 -16.50 -9.17
C PRO A 20 -5.05 -16.34 -9.45
N ALA A 21 -5.81 -17.39 -9.13
CA ALA A 21 -7.24 -17.46 -9.39
C ALA A 21 -7.76 -16.12 -8.91
N GLY A 22 -8.16 -15.26 -9.87
CA GLY A 22 -8.38 -13.84 -9.63
C GLY A 22 -9.16 -13.77 -8.34
N ALA A 23 -8.51 -13.23 -7.29
CA ALA A 23 -9.07 -13.29 -5.95
C ALA A 23 -10.52 -12.87 -6.10
N ASN A 24 -11.45 -13.78 -5.79
CA ASN A 24 -12.87 -13.46 -5.84
C ASN A 24 -13.10 -12.50 -4.68
N LEU A 25 -12.67 -11.25 -4.86
CA LEU A 25 -13.11 -10.12 -4.08
C LEU A 25 -14.63 -10.08 -4.28
N PRO A 26 -15.40 -9.85 -3.21
CA PRO A 26 -16.84 -9.68 -3.33
C PRO A 26 -17.14 -8.64 -4.42
N PRO A 27 -18.21 -8.82 -5.21
CA PRO A 27 -18.48 -7.99 -6.36
C PRO A 27 -18.62 -6.53 -5.90
N SER A 28 -17.68 -5.71 -6.36
CA SER A 28 -17.52 -4.25 -6.24
C SER A 28 -16.88 -3.65 -4.98
N LEU A 29 -15.63 -4.01 -4.66
CA LEU A 29 -14.70 -3.02 -4.11
C LEU A 29 -14.13 -2.18 -5.26
N THR A 30 -14.91 -1.23 -5.77
CA THR A 30 -14.37 -0.19 -6.65
C THR A 30 -13.37 0.66 -5.86
N ALA A 31 -12.44 1.33 -6.55
CA ALA A 31 -11.48 2.21 -5.88
C ALA A 31 -12.18 3.30 -5.03
N ASP A 32 -13.37 3.73 -5.46
CA ASP A 32 -14.18 4.71 -4.76
C ASP A 32 -14.75 4.13 -3.45
N ASN A 33 -15.28 2.90 -3.49
CA ASN A 33 -15.78 2.22 -2.28
C ASN A 33 -14.66 2.00 -1.24
N LEU A 34 -13.44 1.70 -1.70
CA LEU A 34 -12.29 1.53 -0.81
C LEU A 34 -11.83 2.87 -0.21
N PHE A 35 -11.89 3.96 -0.99
CA PHE A 35 -11.61 5.30 -0.51
C PHE A 35 -12.61 5.73 0.58
N GLU A 36 -13.91 5.57 0.33
CA GLU A 36 -14.97 5.90 1.30
C GLU A 36 -14.83 5.07 2.58
N PHE A 37 -14.51 3.78 2.45
CA PHE A 37 -14.24 2.92 3.59
C PHE A 37 -13.05 3.43 4.41
N ASN A 38 -11.91 3.72 3.77
CA ASN A 38 -10.71 4.23 4.45
C ASN A 38 -10.97 5.58 5.12
N LEU A 39 -11.74 6.47 4.47
CA LEU A 39 -12.12 7.75 5.04
C LEU A 39 -13.01 7.55 6.29
N SER A 40 -14.01 6.67 6.22
CA SER A 40 -14.88 6.37 7.36
C SER A 40 -14.12 5.74 8.54
N MET A 41 -13.06 4.97 8.27
CA MET A 41 -12.18 4.44 9.30
C MET A 41 -11.44 5.59 10.01
N LEU A 42 -10.82 6.51 9.25
CA LEU A 42 -10.13 7.66 9.82
C LEU A 42 -11.08 8.56 10.63
N ASP A 43 -12.31 8.77 10.16
CA ASP A 43 -13.34 9.53 10.89
C ASP A 43 -13.79 8.84 12.18
N ARG A 44 -13.75 7.51 12.23
CA ARG A 44 -14.09 6.76 13.44
C ARG A 44 -13.02 6.88 14.53
N PHE A 45 -11.75 6.95 14.14
CA PHE A 45 -10.64 7.13 15.08
C PHE A 45 -10.48 8.59 15.52
N ASP A 46 -10.51 9.52 14.58
CA ASP A 46 -10.28 10.95 14.82
C ASP A 46 -11.29 11.82 14.04
N PRO A 47 -12.56 11.94 14.50
CA PRO A 47 -13.63 12.58 13.72
C PRO A 47 -13.34 14.05 13.38
N GLU A 48 -12.84 14.83 14.34
CA GLU A 48 -12.62 16.27 14.18
C GLU A 48 -11.27 16.62 13.55
N LYS A 49 -10.40 15.62 13.34
CA LYS A 49 -9.04 15.85 12.88
C LYS A 49 -9.00 15.95 11.35
N ILE A 50 -8.46 17.05 10.85
CA ILE A 50 -8.36 17.31 9.39
C ILE A 50 -6.93 17.07 8.88
N LEU A 51 -5.95 17.28 9.76
CA LEU A 51 -4.53 17.29 9.43
C LEU A 51 -3.77 16.31 10.32
N TYR A 52 -2.86 15.55 9.71
CA TYR A 52 -1.99 14.59 10.36
C TYR A 52 -0.53 15.01 10.17
N SER A 53 0.26 14.96 11.22
CA SER A 53 1.71 15.09 11.11
C SER A 53 2.33 13.90 10.39
N ILE A 54 3.58 14.03 9.94
CA ILE A 54 4.33 12.92 9.32
C ILE A 54 4.36 11.69 10.22
N LYS A 55 4.56 11.89 11.53
CA LYS A 55 4.60 10.82 12.53
C LYS A 55 3.26 10.09 12.69
N GLU A 56 2.15 10.83 12.69
CA GLU A 56 0.84 10.18 12.80
C GLU A 56 0.49 9.45 11.50
N ALA A 57 0.83 10.02 10.36
CA ALA A 57 0.63 9.36 9.07
C ALA A 57 1.48 8.09 8.94
N SER A 58 2.71 8.07 9.46
CA SER A 58 3.56 6.89 9.44
C SER A 58 3.03 5.79 10.35
N GLU A 59 2.52 6.13 11.53
CA GLU A 59 1.85 5.19 12.44
C GLU A 59 0.60 4.57 11.78
N ILE A 60 -0.23 5.38 11.12
CA ILE A 60 -1.45 4.89 10.42
C ILE A 60 -1.09 4.00 9.23
N LEU A 61 -0.07 4.36 8.46
CA LEU A 61 0.36 3.60 7.28
C LEU A 61 1.26 2.41 7.62
N ASN A 62 1.69 2.29 8.88
CA ASN A 62 2.69 1.34 9.35
C ASN A 62 3.99 1.41 8.52
N LEU A 63 4.47 2.63 8.28
CA LEU A 63 5.69 2.96 7.53
C LEU A 63 6.67 3.72 8.44
N SER A 64 7.91 3.89 8.00
CA SER A 64 8.84 4.76 8.74
C SER A 64 8.57 6.24 8.47
N ASP A 65 8.78 7.08 9.49
CA ASP A 65 8.69 8.54 9.40
C ASP A 65 9.58 9.10 8.29
N ASP A 66 10.80 8.55 8.14
CA ASP A 66 11.75 8.94 7.10
C ASP A 66 11.22 8.67 5.70
N PHE A 67 10.54 7.53 5.50
CA PHE A 67 9.94 7.19 4.22
C PHE A 67 8.81 8.17 3.87
N VAL A 68 7.88 8.39 4.81
CA VAL A 68 6.76 9.32 4.60
C VAL A 68 7.29 10.74 4.38
N GLY A 69 8.24 11.20 5.18
CA GLY A 69 8.88 12.51 5.05
C GLY A 69 9.66 12.68 3.74
N ALA A 70 10.33 11.63 3.24
CA ALA A 70 10.96 11.66 1.92
C ALA A 70 9.93 11.79 0.78
N ARG A 71 8.79 11.09 0.88
CA ARG A 71 7.71 11.17 -0.11
C ARG A 71 7.01 12.53 -0.11
N VAL A 72 6.86 13.17 1.04
CA VAL A 72 6.39 14.56 1.15
C VAL A 72 7.38 15.52 0.50
N ARG A 73 8.67 15.43 0.85
CA ARG A 73 9.72 16.31 0.28
C ARG A 73 9.86 16.18 -1.23
N ASN A 74 9.66 14.98 -1.77
CA ASN A 74 9.70 14.71 -3.22
C ASN A 74 8.37 15.01 -3.93
N GLY A 75 7.38 15.58 -3.22
CA GLY A 75 6.09 15.97 -3.79
C GLY A 75 5.17 14.81 -4.17
N LYS A 76 5.48 13.57 -3.74
CA LYS A 76 4.62 12.39 -3.99
C LYS A 76 3.42 12.34 -3.05
N ILE A 77 3.60 12.83 -1.83
CA ILE A 77 2.51 13.04 -0.88
C ILE A 77 2.26 14.54 -0.78
N GLN A 78 1.04 14.96 -1.09
CA GLN A 78 0.63 16.36 -0.91
C GLN A 78 0.52 16.66 0.59
N ALA A 79 1.23 17.70 1.03
CA ALA A 79 1.18 18.17 2.40
C ALA A 79 1.11 19.69 2.44
N THR A 80 0.40 20.22 3.43
CA THR A 80 0.32 21.65 3.73
C THR A 80 1.37 21.98 4.78
N LYS A 81 2.14 23.05 4.57
CA LYS A 81 3.09 23.54 5.57
C LYS A 81 2.35 24.41 6.59
N LEU A 82 2.46 24.08 7.87
CA LEU A 82 1.90 24.85 8.99
C LEU A 82 3.03 25.19 9.96
N GLY A 83 3.48 26.44 9.91
CA GLY A 83 4.72 26.86 10.56
C GLY A 83 5.92 26.11 9.96
N ASP A 84 6.64 25.36 10.80
CA ASP A 84 7.80 24.57 10.38
C ASP A 84 7.46 23.08 10.10
N ARG A 85 6.19 22.69 10.22
CA ARG A 85 5.78 21.29 10.09
C ARG A 85 5.02 21.06 8.79
N HIS A 86 5.25 19.90 8.18
CA HIS A 86 4.42 19.39 7.10
C HIS A 86 3.26 18.58 7.67
N MET A 87 2.05 18.90 7.21
CA MET A 87 0.81 18.28 7.64
C MET A 87 0.10 17.67 6.43
N ILE A 88 -0.35 16.43 6.54
CA ILE A 88 -1.04 15.67 5.50
C ILE A 88 -2.54 15.77 5.77
N ASN A 89 -3.32 16.12 4.74
CA ASN A 89 -4.77 16.17 4.85
C ASN A 89 -5.36 14.76 4.96
N LYS A 90 -6.41 14.60 5.78
CA LYS A 90 -7.15 13.33 5.96
C LYS A 90 -7.54 12.68 4.62
N LEU A 91 -8.03 13.46 3.66
CA LEU A 91 -8.42 12.96 2.33
C LEU A 91 -7.23 12.42 1.55
N THR A 92 -6.09 13.11 1.62
CA THR A 92 -4.84 12.63 1.01
C THR A 92 -4.36 11.34 1.66
N LEU A 93 -4.49 11.23 2.98
CA LEU A 93 -4.14 10.01 3.71
C LEU A 93 -5.04 8.83 3.31
N ALA A 94 -6.36 9.03 3.23
CA ALA A 94 -7.30 8.02 2.74
C ALA A 94 -6.98 7.60 1.29
N GLN A 95 -6.57 8.55 0.44
CA GLN A 95 -6.14 8.26 -0.92
C GLN A 95 -4.87 7.39 -0.95
N ILE A 96 -3.90 7.67 -0.08
CA ILE A 96 -2.67 6.87 0.06
C ILE A 96 -3.01 5.44 0.54
N MET A 97 -3.90 5.30 1.52
CA MET A 97 -4.35 3.98 1.99
C MET A 97 -5.02 3.16 0.87
N THR A 98 -5.65 3.84 -0.08
CA THR A 98 -6.38 3.22 -1.20
C THR A 98 -5.47 2.84 -2.37
N LYS A 99 -4.53 3.72 -2.73
CA LYS A 99 -3.75 3.61 -3.98
C LYS A 99 -2.25 3.36 -3.78
N GLY A 100 -1.74 3.52 -2.56
CA GLY A 100 -0.30 3.55 -2.27
C GLY A 100 0.35 4.92 -2.56
N VAL A 101 1.68 4.96 -2.45
CA VAL A 101 2.53 6.18 -2.60
C VAL A 101 3.43 6.13 -3.83
#